data_AF-A0A6N7RMA8-F1
#
_entry.id   AF-A0A6N7RMA8-F1
#
_cell.length_a   1.000
_cell.length_b   1.000
_cell.length_c   1.000
_cell.angle_alpha   90.00
_cell.angle_beta   90.00
_cell.angle_gamma   90.00
#
_symmetry.space_group_name_H-M   'P 1'
#
loop_
_entity.id
_entity.type
_entity.pdbx_description
1 polymer ?
#
loop_
_entity_poly.entity_id
_entity_poly.type
_entity_poly.pdbx_seq_one_letter_code
_entity_poly.pdbx_strand_id
1 'polypeptide(L)'
;MGFVLFYYTLFVMLASILASATCLSAYLVSHRREMMFAVFGFLFYFFDVAWVLQDDFALLGDLQVVGVFAIVRSLVSVVTGGGCLMAFWLLLCDYLGGTNRALRVVPGVVYVLGSIAALTLLPDGNVQRFVFYTTRAMLLFWMLLYVGFRYFSSKDEVERNRLRRHRWLYVLVWVVGLLMVLEDAGFFLVFEPNSIVMWPRTFAPERNFMENVLMLSLAFFACRDAFQVLSMRFERPPMHGGEVQDARISENLMVYGKRHQLSEREQEVLHLVLLGNDNQNIASTMHLALSTVKVHVHNILQKTGQPNRQALTQDFWKTS
;
A
#
# COMPACT_ATOMS: atom_id res chain seq x y z
N MET A 1 -21.77 -28.50 -0.29
CA MET A 1 -21.07 -27.54 -1.18
C MET A 1 -21.20 -26.09 -0.70
N GLY A 2 -22.41 -25.57 -0.44
CA GLY A 2 -22.60 -24.18 0.03
C GLY A 2 -21.81 -23.79 1.29
N PHE A 3 -21.80 -24.63 2.33
CA PHE A 3 -21.00 -24.38 3.54
C PHE A 3 -19.49 -24.24 3.27
N VAL A 4 -18.92 -25.06 2.39
CA VAL A 4 -17.48 -24.99 2.05
C VAL A 4 -17.16 -23.68 1.33
N LEU A 5 -18.02 -23.27 0.39
CA LEU A 5 -17.88 -22.02 -0.34
C LEU A 5 -18.05 -20.79 0.56
N PHE A 6 -18.94 -20.87 1.55
CA PHE A 6 -19.11 -19.85 2.57
C PHE A 6 -17.83 -19.64 3.39
N TYR A 7 -17.28 -20.71 3.98
CA TYR A 7 -16.03 -20.61 4.76
C TYR A 7 -14.84 -20.18 3.90
N TYR A 8 -14.78 -20.63 2.65
CA TYR A 8 -13.77 -20.16 1.69
C TYR A 8 -13.86 -18.66 1.45
N THR A 9 -15.06 -18.12 1.21
CA THR A 9 -15.28 -16.69 0.97
C THR A 9 -14.93 -15.87 2.21
N LEU A 10 -15.33 -16.34 3.41
CA LEU A 10 -14.91 -15.74 4.68
C LEU A 10 -13.39 -15.70 4.84
N PHE A 11 -12.71 -16.79 4.48
CA PHE A 11 -11.25 -16.86 4.55
C PHE A 11 -10.59 -15.84 3.62
N VAL A 12 -11.08 -15.71 2.37
CA VAL A 12 -10.57 -14.72 1.41
C VAL A 12 -10.78 -13.29 1.94
N MET A 13 -11.95 -12.97 2.48
CA MET A 13 -12.22 -11.67 3.09
C MET A 13 -11.34 -11.38 4.31
N LEU A 14 -11.14 -12.37 5.17
CA LEU A 14 -10.26 -12.24 6.33
C LEU A 14 -8.81 -11.98 5.88
N ALA A 15 -8.32 -12.71 4.88
CA ALA A 15 -6.99 -12.51 4.35
C ALA A 15 -6.82 -11.12 3.71
N SER A 16 -7.81 -10.64 2.96
CA SER A 16 -7.75 -9.31 2.33
C SER A 16 -7.76 -8.18 3.35
N ILE A 17 -8.59 -8.25 4.40
CA ILE A 17 -8.63 -7.20 5.42
C ILE A 17 -7.37 -7.21 6.29
N LEU A 18 -6.82 -8.39 6.61
CA LEU A 18 -5.55 -8.51 7.30
C LEU A 18 -4.40 -7.93 6.46
N ALA A 19 -4.37 -8.21 5.15
CA ALA A 19 -3.37 -7.64 4.25
C ALA A 19 -3.49 -6.12 4.12
N SER A 20 -4.72 -5.60 4.05
CA SER A 20 -4.97 -4.15 4.10
C SER A 20 -4.45 -3.53 5.41
N ALA A 21 -4.76 -4.13 6.57
CA ALA A 21 -4.35 -3.62 7.87
C ALA A 21 -2.83 -3.66 8.09
N THR A 22 -2.14 -4.71 7.62
CA THR A 22 -0.67 -4.80 7.71
C THR A 22 -0.01 -3.78 6.78
N CYS A 23 -0.52 -3.60 5.56
CA CYS A 23 -0.06 -2.56 4.64
C CYS A 23 -0.31 -1.15 5.20
N LEU A 24 -1.44 -0.92 5.86
CA LEU A 24 -1.75 0.35 6.51
C LEU A 24 -0.77 0.64 7.66
N SER A 25 -0.48 -0.36 8.48
CA SER A 25 0.53 -0.25 9.55
C SER A 25 1.91 0.10 8.98
N ALA A 26 2.33 -0.60 7.92
CA ALA A 26 3.58 -0.29 7.23
C ALA A 26 3.56 1.10 6.57
N TYR A 27 2.41 1.56 6.06
CA TYR A 27 2.25 2.90 5.49
C TYR A 27 2.42 3.99 6.56
N LEU A 28 1.72 3.88 7.69
CA LEU A 28 1.79 4.84 8.79
C LEU A 28 3.22 5.00 9.33
N VAL A 29 4.02 3.94 9.27
CA VAL A 29 5.41 3.94 9.75
C VAL A 29 6.41 4.37 8.68
N SER A 30 6.18 4.03 7.41
CA SER A 30 7.17 4.26 6.34
C SER A 30 6.89 5.48 5.47
N HIS A 31 5.65 6.01 5.49
CA HIS A 31 5.11 7.02 4.58
C HIS A 31 5.34 6.73 3.08
N ARG A 32 5.56 5.46 2.71
CA ARG A 32 5.72 5.05 1.31
C ARG A 32 4.37 4.95 0.61
N ARG A 33 4.20 5.69 -0.48
CA ARG A 33 2.95 5.73 -1.26
C ARG A 33 2.55 4.36 -1.83
N GLU A 34 3.52 3.52 -2.18
CA GLU A 34 3.31 2.13 -2.61
C GLU A 34 2.41 1.34 -1.63
N MET A 35 2.65 1.47 -0.31
CA MET A 35 1.88 0.78 0.73
C MET A 35 0.44 1.31 0.82
N MET A 36 0.24 2.61 0.59
CA MET A 36 -1.09 3.21 0.55
C MET A 36 -1.92 2.66 -0.61
N PHE A 37 -1.32 2.50 -1.79
CA PHE A 37 -2.00 1.89 -2.93
C PHE A 37 -2.35 0.42 -2.66
N ALA A 38 -1.46 -0.34 -1.99
CA ALA A 38 -1.76 -1.71 -1.57
C ALA A 38 -2.96 -1.78 -0.61
N VAL A 39 -3.06 -0.86 0.36
CA VAL A 39 -4.22 -0.73 1.27
C VAL A 39 -5.52 -0.61 0.48
N PHE A 40 -5.58 0.35 -0.45
CA PHE A 40 -6.77 0.55 -1.26
C PHE A 40 -7.07 -0.66 -2.14
N GLY A 41 -6.06 -1.30 -2.74
CA GLY A 41 -6.24 -2.51 -3.55
C GLY A 41 -6.90 -3.64 -2.78
N PHE A 42 -6.37 -4.01 -1.60
CA PHE A 42 -6.95 -5.07 -0.79
C PHE A 42 -8.30 -4.69 -0.16
N LEU A 43 -8.52 -3.41 0.14
CA LEU A 43 -9.78 -2.92 0.68
C LEU A 43 -10.91 -2.94 -0.37
N PHE A 44 -10.63 -2.50 -1.61
CA PHE A 44 -11.59 -2.63 -2.71
C PHE A 44 -11.90 -4.09 -3.01
N TYR A 45 -10.89 -4.95 -2.96
CA TYR A 45 -11.08 -6.38 -3.14
C TYR A 45 -11.92 -7.02 -2.02
N PHE A 46 -11.75 -6.60 -0.77
CA PHE A 46 -12.63 -7.03 0.32
C PHE A 46 -14.10 -6.73 0.01
N PHE A 47 -14.41 -5.52 -0.48
CA PHE A 47 -15.77 -5.16 -0.86
C PHE A 47 -16.27 -5.93 -2.07
N ASP A 48 -15.40 -6.21 -3.05
CA ASP A 48 -15.72 -7.05 -4.22
C ASP A 48 -16.19 -8.44 -3.77
N VAL A 49 -15.43 -9.10 -2.89
CA VAL A 49 -15.76 -10.43 -2.35
C VAL A 49 -16.95 -10.39 -1.39
N ALA A 50 -17.08 -9.33 -0.58
CA ALA A 50 -18.20 -9.16 0.34
C ALA A 50 -19.53 -9.01 -0.41
N TRP A 51 -19.53 -8.31 -1.55
CA TRP A 51 -20.72 -8.20 -2.38
C TRP A 51 -21.14 -9.56 -2.96
N VAL A 52 -20.17 -10.34 -3.44
CA VAL A 52 -20.41 -11.72 -3.90
C VAL A 52 -21.00 -12.61 -2.80
N LEU A 53 -20.60 -12.38 -1.53
CA LEU A 53 -21.18 -13.09 -0.40
C LEU A 53 -22.61 -12.63 -0.10
N GLN A 54 -22.89 -11.32 -0.14
CA GLN A 54 -24.23 -10.76 0.06
C GLN A 54 -25.22 -11.31 -0.98
N ASP A 55 -24.81 -11.43 -2.24
CA ASP A 55 -25.62 -12.00 -3.31
C ASP A 55 -26.06 -13.44 -3.01
N ASP A 56 -25.17 -14.25 -2.40
CA ASP A 56 -25.46 -15.63 -1.98
C ASP A 56 -26.59 -15.69 -0.93
N PHE A 57 -26.68 -14.66 -0.07
CA PHE A 57 -27.75 -14.53 0.94
C PHE A 57 -29.01 -13.87 0.40
N ALA A 58 -28.90 -12.86 -0.46
CA ALA A 58 -30.02 -12.14 -1.03
C ALA A 58 -30.88 -13.06 -1.93
N LEU A 59 -30.26 -14.04 -2.61
CA LEU A 59 -30.97 -14.98 -3.46
C LEU A 59 -31.88 -15.98 -2.69
N LEU A 60 -31.68 -16.11 -1.37
CA LEU A 60 -32.56 -16.92 -0.51
C LEU A 60 -33.85 -16.17 -0.13
N GLY A 61 -33.93 -14.86 -0.39
CA GLY A 61 -35.05 -13.98 -0.04
C GLY A 61 -35.69 -13.31 -1.27
N ASP A 62 -36.68 -13.99 -1.85
CA ASP A 62 -37.66 -13.49 -2.83
C ASP A 62 -37.18 -13.14 -4.26
N LEU A 63 -37.91 -13.66 -5.26
CA LEU A 63 -37.53 -13.79 -6.68
C LEU A 63 -38.00 -12.62 -7.57
N GLN A 64 -38.49 -11.51 -7.01
CA GLN A 64 -39.19 -10.46 -7.77
C GLN A 64 -38.37 -9.20 -8.12
N VAL A 65 -37.12 -9.05 -7.67
CA VAL A 65 -36.28 -7.85 -7.92
C VAL A 65 -35.12 -8.11 -8.90
N VAL A 66 -35.28 -9.08 -9.81
CA VAL A 66 -34.16 -9.66 -10.60
C VAL A 66 -33.50 -8.69 -11.59
N GLY A 67 -34.26 -7.77 -12.22
CA GLY A 67 -33.74 -6.89 -13.27
C GLY A 67 -32.90 -5.70 -12.77
N VAL A 68 -33.42 -4.96 -11.78
CA VAL A 68 -32.70 -3.81 -11.19
C VAL A 68 -31.48 -4.28 -10.40
N PHE A 69 -31.60 -5.43 -9.73
CA PHE A 69 -30.50 -6.02 -8.97
C PHE A 69 -29.32 -6.44 -9.87
N ALA A 70 -29.58 -6.98 -11.07
CA ALA A 70 -28.52 -7.38 -12.00
C ALA A 70 -27.69 -6.19 -12.54
N ILE A 71 -28.32 -5.04 -12.79
CA ILE A 71 -27.64 -3.82 -13.26
C ILE A 71 -26.81 -3.22 -12.12
N VAL A 72 -27.39 -3.09 -10.93
CA VAL A 72 -26.68 -2.60 -9.74
C VAL A 72 -25.48 -3.49 -9.41
N ARG A 73 -25.68 -4.81 -9.48
CA ARG A 73 -24.62 -5.81 -9.31
C ARG A 73 -23.46 -5.63 -10.29
N SER A 74 -23.77 -5.50 -11.58
CA SER A 74 -22.73 -5.29 -12.62
C SER A 74 -21.97 -3.98 -12.39
N LEU A 75 -22.65 -2.93 -11.94
CA LEU A 75 -22.03 -1.64 -11.65
C LEU A 75 -21.14 -1.69 -10.40
N VAL A 76 -21.58 -2.38 -9.34
CA VAL A 76 -20.77 -2.58 -8.13
C VAL A 76 -19.49 -3.33 -8.49
N SER A 77 -19.59 -4.44 -9.24
CA SER A 77 -18.41 -5.22 -9.66
C SER A 77 -17.41 -4.41 -10.50
N VAL A 78 -17.89 -3.51 -11.35
CA VAL A 78 -17.02 -2.59 -12.12
C VAL A 78 -16.30 -1.61 -11.19
N VAL A 79 -16.99 -1.07 -10.19
CA VAL A 79 -16.41 -0.10 -9.26
C VAL A 79 -15.43 -0.75 -8.29
N THR A 80 -15.80 -1.85 -7.65
CA THR A 80 -14.94 -2.56 -6.69
C THR A 80 -13.77 -3.25 -7.38
N GLY A 81 -14.03 -3.94 -8.49
CA GLY A 81 -13.01 -4.56 -9.34
C GLY A 81 -12.05 -3.58 -9.98
N GLY A 82 -12.61 -2.56 -10.62
CA GLY A 82 -11.84 -1.48 -11.23
C GLY A 82 -11.01 -0.73 -10.19
N GLY A 83 -11.58 -0.45 -9.01
CA GLY A 83 -10.87 0.16 -7.89
C GLY A 83 -9.69 -0.67 -7.42
N CYS A 84 -9.87 -1.99 -7.28
CA CYS A 84 -8.82 -2.93 -6.91
C CYS A 84 -7.67 -2.94 -7.95
N LEU A 85 -7.99 -3.18 -9.21
CA LEU A 85 -7.00 -3.26 -10.29
C LEU A 85 -6.30 -1.91 -10.54
N MET A 86 -7.04 -0.81 -10.44
CA MET A 86 -6.47 0.55 -10.53
C MET A 86 -5.48 0.82 -9.40
N ALA A 87 -5.79 0.41 -8.17
CA ALA A 87 -4.88 0.58 -7.05
C ALA A 87 -3.55 -0.18 -7.28
N PHE A 88 -3.60 -1.41 -7.79
CA PHE A 88 -2.39 -2.14 -8.18
C PHE A 88 -1.67 -1.53 -9.37
N TRP A 89 -2.39 -0.98 -10.35
CA TRP A 89 -1.78 -0.24 -11.46
C TRP A 89 -1.02 1.00 -10.97
N LEU A 90 -1.62 1.77 -10.06
CA LEU A 90 -0.97 2.94 -9.46
C LEU A 90 0.24 2.53 -8.60
N LEU A 91 0.15 1.41 -7.88
CA LEU A 91 1.29 0.82 -7.17
C LEU A 91 2.44 0.51 -8.13
N LEU A 92 2.17 -0.16 -9.25
CA LEU A 92 3.20 -0.47 -10.26
C LEU A 92 3.77 0.79 -10.90
N CYS A 93 2.94 1.80 -11.17
CA CYS A 93 3.36 3.08 -11.73
C CYS A 93 4.28 3.87 -10.81
N ASP A 94 4.05 3.79 -9.50
CA ASP A 94 4.90 4.43 -8.48
C ASP A 94 6.21 3.65 -8.29
N TYR A 95 6.12 2.31 -8.25
CA TYR A 95 7.28 1.42 -8.11
C TYR A 95 8.29 1.54 -9.27
N LEU A 96 7.78 1.63 -10.51
CA LEU A 96 8.59 1.76 -11.73
C LEU A 96 9.14 3.18 -11.94
N GLY A 97 8.51 4.20 -11.35
CA GLY A 97 8.87 5.60 -11.57
C GLY A 97 8.70 6.08 -13.04
N GLY A 98 8.76 7.40 -13.23
CA GLY A 98 8.78 8.02 -14.56
C GLY A 98 7.50 7.88 -15.39
N THR A 99 6.35 7.60 -14.77
CA THR A 99 5.06 7.47 -15.46
C THR A 99 4.39 8.83 -15.66
N ASN A 100 4.04 9.17 -16.91
CA ASN A 100 3.25 10.37 -17.23
C ASN A 100 1.88 10.33 -16.56
N ARG A 101 1.35 11.49 -16.14
CA ARG A 101 0.02 11.60 -15.51
C ARG A 101 -1.09 10.96 -16.35
N ALA A 102 -1.02 11.12 -17.67
CA ALA A 102 -1.97 10.51 -18.60
C ALA A 102 -1.95 8.96 -18.53
N LEU A 103 -0.76 8.36 -18.50
CA LEU A 103 -0.60 6.90 -18.48
C LEU A 103 -1.14 6.27 -17.18
N ARG A 104 -1.22 7.04 -16.08
CA ARG A 104 -1.82 6.58 -14.83
C ARG A 104 -3.34 6.43 -14.91
N VAL A 105 -4.01 7.25 -15.72
CA VAL A 105 -5.48 7.30 -15.81
C VAL A 105 -6.01 6.47 -16.98
N VAL A 106 -5.26 6.38 -18.08
CA VAL A 106 -5.68 5.71 -19.33
C VAL A 106 -6.21 4.29 -19.09
N PRO A 107 -5.53 3.38 -18.37
CA PRO A 107 -6.02 2.01 -18.22
C PRO A 107 -7.36 1.91 -17.47
N GLY A 108 -7.62 2.82 -16.52
CA GLY A 108 -8.91 2.88 -15.83
C GLY A 108 -10.05 3.35 -16.72
N VAL A 109 -9.78 4.37 -17.52
CA VAL A 109 -10.78 4.89 -18.47
C VAL A 109 -11.09 3.81 -19.51
N VAL A 110 -10.07 3.13 -20.04
CA VAL A 110 -10.25 2.02 -20.98
C VAL A 110 -11.04 0.87 -20.35
N TYR A 111 -10.77 0.53 -19.09
CA TYR A 111 -11.52 -0.49 -18.37
C TYR A 111 -13.01 -0.12 -18.22
N VAL A 112 -13.31 1.09 -17.73
CA VAL A 112 -14.70 1.54 -17.53
C VAL A 112 -15.45 1.60 -18.86
N LEU A 113 -14.84 2.18 -19.91
CA LEU A 113 -15.45 2.24 -21.23
C LEU A 113 -15.63 0.85 -21.83
N GLY A 114 -14.66 -0.05 -21.66
CA GLY A 114 -14.74 -1.44 -22.11
C GLY A 114 -15.86 -2.21 -21.43
N SER A 115 -16.04 -2.03 -20.12
CA SER A 115 -17.14 -2.64 -19.38
C SER A 115 -18.51 -2.11 -19.79
N ILE A 116 -18.65 -0.80 -20.01
CA ILE A 116 -19.90 -0.20 -20.52
C ILE A 116 -20.19 -0.66 -21.94
N ALA A 117 -19.17 -0.71 -22.81
CA ALA A 117 -19.31 -1.19 -24.18
C ALA A 117 -19.74 -2.66 -24.22
N ALA A 118 -19.17 -3.51 -23.36
CA ALA A 118 -19.56 -4.91 -23.25
C ALA A 118 -21.03 -5.08 -22.87
N LEU A 119 -21.55 -4.24 -21.97
CA LEU A 119 -22.95 -4.30 -21.53
C LEU A 119 -23.94 -3.73 -22.56
N THR A 120 -23.53 -2.77 -23.38
CA THR A 120 -24.44 -2.02 -24.29
C THR A 120 -24.42 -2.51 -25.74
N LEU A 121 -23.28 -3.02 -26.22
CA LEU A 121 -23.11 -3.40 -27.63
C LEU A 121 -23.43 -4.88 -27.91
N LEU A 122 -23.37 -5.73 -26.89
CA LEU A 122 -23.57 -7.17 -27.05
C LEU A 122 -24.99 -7.58 -26.60
N PRO A 123 -25.67 -8.47 -27.36
CA PRO A 123 -26.98 -8.98 -26.97
C PRO A 123 -26.88 -9.82 -25.70
N ASP A 124 -27.94 -9.78 -24.88
CA ASP A 124 -28.01 -10.52 -23.62
C ASP A 124 -27.77 -12.01 -23.84
N GLY A 125 -26.68 -12.52 -23.27
CA GLY A 125 -26.26 -13.90 -23.47
C GLY A 125 -24.94 -14.25 -22.82
N ASN A 126 -24.52 -15.52 -22.95
CA ASN A 126 -23.28 -16.02 -22.35
C ASN A 126 -22.03 -15.28 -22.86
N VAL A 127 -22.06 -14.83 -24.12
CA VAL A 127 -20.95 -14.09 -24.74
C VAL A 127 -20.79 -12.70 -24.12
N GLN A 128 -21.89 -11.99 -23.86
CA GLN A 128 -21.86 -10.68 -23.20
C GLN A 128 -21.25 -10.79 -21.80
N ARG A 129 -21.67 -11.80 -21.02
CA ARG A 129 -21.09 -12.08 -19.69
C ARG A 129 -19.60 -12.39 -19.78
N PHE A 130 -19.21 -13.29 -20.68
CA PHE A 130 -17.80 -13.64 -20.88
C PHE A 130 -16.94 -12.40 -21.21
N VAL A 131 -17.37 -11.57 -22.16
CA VAL A 131 -16.63 -10.36 -22.55
C VAL A 131 -16.54 -9.38 -21.38
N PHE A 132 -17.64 -9.18 -20.65
CA PHE A 132 -17.68 -8.31 -19.48
C PHE A 132 -16.72 -8.76 -18.37
N TYR A 133 -16.67 -10.05 -18.03
CA TYR A 133 -15.74 -10.55 -17.01
C TYR A 133 -14.28 -10.54 -17.50
N THR A 134 -14.06 -10.79 -18.79
CA THR A 134 -12.72 -10.77 -19.40
C THR A 134 -12.10 -9.36 -19.39
N THR A 135 -12.89 -8.28 -19.29
CA THR A 135 -12.32 -6.91 -19.22
C THR A 135 -11.40 -6.72 -18.00
N ARG A 136 -11.67 -7.40 -16.88
CA ARG A 136 -10.80 -7.41 -15.69
C ARG A 136 -9.46 -8.05 -16.01
N ALA A 137 -9.49 -9.22 -16.64
CA ALA A 137 -8.27 -9.91 -17.06
C ALA A 137 -7.48 -9.10 -18.10
N MET A 138 -8.14 -8.39 -19.02
CA MET A 138 -7.47 -7.50 -19.98
C MET A 138 -6.67 -6.41 -19.27
N LEU A 139 -7.21 -5.78 -18.23
CA LEU A 139 -6.47 -4.78 -17.45
C LEU A 139 -5.27 -5.42 -16.73
N LEU A 140 -5.43 -6.63 -16.19
CA LEU A 140 -4.31 -7.38 -15.60
C LEU A 140 -3.19 -7.67 -16.63
N PHE A 141 -3.54 -8.14 -17.83
CA PHE A 141 -2.55 -8.35 -18.90
C PHE A 141 -1.92 -7.05 -19.38
N TRP A 142 -2.67 -5.95 -19.41
CA TRP A 142 -2.11 -4.63 -19.72
C TRP A 142 -1.01 -4.26 -18.72
N MET A 143 -1.24 -4.46 -17.42
CA MET A 143 -0.23 -4.21 -16.40
C MET A 143 1.02 -5.06 -16.62
N LEU A 144 0.84 -6.35 -16.92
CA LEU A 144 1.94 -7.28 -17.17
C LEU A 144 2.75 -6.91 -18.41
N LEU A 145 2.07 -6.61 -19.52
CA LEU A 145 2.71 -6.17 -20.76
C LEU A 145 3.49 -4.88 -20.55
N TYR A 146 2.95 -3.94 -19.76
CA TYR A 146 3.65 -2.70 -19.43
C TYR A 146 4.93 -2.95 -18.64
N VAL A 147 4.88 -3.80 -17.61
CA VAL A 147 6.06 -4.18 -16.83
C VAL A 147 7.10 -4.89 -17.72
N GLY A 148 6.65 -5.78 -18.60
CA GLY A 148 7.50 -6.45 -19.57
C GLY A 148 8.16 -5.48 -20.55
N PHE A 149 7.39 -4.55 -21.12
CA PHE A 149 7.89 -3.51 -22.02
C PHE A 149 8.96 -2.64 -21.33
N ARG A 150 8.71 -2.22 -20.09
CA ARG A 150 9.69 -1.48 -19.28
C ARG A 150 10.94 -2.31 -19.01
N TYR A 151 10.82 -3.59 -18.68
CA TYR A 151 11.96 -4.48 -18.48
C TYR A 151 12.88 -4.58 -19.71
N PHE A 152 12.32 -4.60 -20.93
CA PHE A 152 13.10 -4.61 -22.16
C PHE A 152 13.61 -3.23 -22.58
N SER A 153 12.88 -2.15 -22.25
CA SER A 153 13.23 -0.79 -22.61
C SER A 153 14.22 -0.12 -21.64
N SER A 154 14.33 -0.60 -20.40
CA SER A 154 15.22 -0.03 -19.38
C SER A 154 16.67 -0.38 -19.67
N LYS A 155 17.49 0.65 -19.90
CA LYS A 155 18.95 0.53 -20.09
C LYS A 155 19.71 0.49 -18.77
N ASP A 156 19.08 0.91 -17.67
CA ASP A 156 19.70 0.95 -16.34
C ASP A 156 19.74 -0.43 -15.68
N GLU A 157 20.95 -0.94 -15.41
CA GLU A 157 21.16 -2.26 -14.79
C GLU A 157 20.51 -2.38 -13.40
N VAL A 158 20.40 -1.27 -12.67
CA VAL A 158 19.80 -1.22 -11.32
C VAL A 158 18.28 -1.44 -11.39
N GLU A 159 17.58 -0.78 -12.32
CA GLU A 159 16.13 -0.95 -12.50
C GLU A 159 15.82 -2.39 -12.94
N ARG A 160 16.64 -2.93 -13.86
CA ARG A 160 16.51 -4.31 -14.33
C ARG A 160 16.74 -5.33 -13.22
N ASN A 161 17.73 -5.13 -12.35
CA ASN A 161 17.98 -6.02 -11.22
C ASN A 161 16.86 -5.95 -10.17
N ARG A 162 16.24 -4.79 -9.93
CA ARG A 162 15.06 -4.66 -9.06
C ARG A 162 13.87 -5.47 -9.58
N LEU A 163 13.58 -5.40 -10.88
CA LEU A 163 12.52 -6.19 -11.51
C LEU A 163 12.83 -7.69 -11.51
N ARG A 164 14.09 -8.06 -11.76
CA ARG A 164 14.53 -9.46 -11.74
C ARG A 164 14.35 -10.13 -10.37
N ARG A 165 14.46 -9.37 -9.27
CA ARG A 165 14.17 -9.87 -7.91
C ARG A 165 12.75 -10.40 -7.76
N HIS A 166 11.78 -9.78 -8.44
CA HIS A 166 10.36 -10.14 -8.40
C HIS A 166 9.91 -10.95 -9.62
N ARG A 167 10.82 -11.54 -10.40
CA ARG A 167 10.50 -12.32 -11.60
C ARG A 167 9.51 -13.47 -11.35
N TRP A 168 9.59 -14.09 -10.17
CA TRP A 168 8.70 -15.19 -9.82
C TRP A 168 7.27 -14.73 -9.58
N LEU A 169 7.09 -13.54 -8.99
CA LEU A 169 5.79 -12.90 -8.90
C LEU A 169 5.23 -12.59 -10.29
N TYR A 170 6.04 -12.04 -11.18
CA TYR A 170 5.62 -11.75 -12.55
C TYR A 170 5.14 -13.01 -13.30
N VAL A 171 5.89 -14.11 -13.21
CA VAL A 171 5.50 -15.39 -13.81
C VAL A 171 4.22 -15.94 -13.16
N LEU A 172 4.10 -15.88 -11.84
CA LEU A 172 2.91 -16.33 -11.12
C LEU A 172 1.67 -15.56 -11.58
N VAL A 173 1.73 -14.23 -11.67
CA VAL A 173 0.60 -13.40 -12.10
C VAL A 173 0.21 -13.71 -13.56
N TRP A 174 1.18 -13.97 -14.45
CA TRP A 174 0.90 -14.44 -15.81
C TRP A 174 0.18 -15.78 -15.85
N VAL A 175 0.70 -16.78 -15.13
CA VAL A 175 0.13 -18.14 -15.13
C VAL A 175 -1.27 -18.12 -14.54
N VAL A 176 -1.46 -17.48 -13.39
CA VAL A 176 -2.77 -17.41 -12.75
C VAL A 176 -3.74 -16.55 -13.57
N GLY A 177 -3.28 -15.46 -14.19
CA GLY A 177 -4.10 -14.65 -15.09
C GLY A 177 -4.58 -15.41 -16.34
N LEU A 178 -3.74 -16.28 -16.91
CA LEU A 178 -4.17 -17.16 -18.01
C LEU A 178 -5.17 -18.21 -17.54
N LEU A 179 -4.93 -18.81 -16.37
CA LEU A 179 -5.87 -19.75 -15.78
C LEU A 179 -7.22 -19.09 -15.43
N MET A 180 -7.21 -17.82 -15.03
CA MET A 180 -8.42 -17.02 -14.78
C MET A 180 -9.27 -16.91 -16.05
N VAL A 181 -8.67 -16.57 -17.20
CA VAL A 181 -9.41 -16.50 -18.48
C VAL A 181 -9.86 -17.87 -18.95
N LEU A 182 -9.05 -18.91 -18.75
CA LEU A 182 -9.44 -20.28 -19.09
C LEU A 182 -10.60 -20.78 -18.22
N GLU A 183 -10.60 -20.42 -16.93
CA GLU A 183 -11.70 -20.68 -16.00
C GLU A 183 -12.98 -20.01 -16.53
N ASP A 184 -12.93 -18.71 -16.81
CA ASP A 184 -14.07 -17.95 -17.34
C ASP A 184 -14.55 -18.50 -18.69
N ALA A 185 -13.65 -18.82 -19.61
CA ALA A 185 -13.99 -19.38 -20.92
C ALA A 185 -14.65 -20.76 -20.79
N GLY A 186 -14.12 -21.62 -19.93
CA GLY A 186 -14.73 -22.92 -19.64
C GLY A 186 -16.14 -22.77 -19.12
N PHE A 187 -16.34 -21.90 -18.12
CA PHE A 187 -17.65 -21.72 -17.49
C PHE A 187 -18.69 -21.05 -18.38
N PHE A 188 -18.33 -20.00 -19.11
CA PHE A 188 -19.31 -19.26 -19.92
C PHE A 188 -19.57 -19.88 -21.30
N LEU A 189 -18.57 -20.53 -21.92
CA LEU A 189 -18.66 -21.01 -23.30
C LEU A 189 -18.83 -22.53 -23.44
N VAL A 190 -18.33 -23.33 -22.48
CA VAL A 190 -18.24 -24.79 -22.65
C VAL A 190 -19.29 -25.55 -21.82
N PHE A 191 -19.63 -25.06 -20.62
CA PHE A 191 -20.55 -25.77 -19.74
C PHE A 191 -22.00 -25.25 -19.83
N GLU A 192 -22.94 -26.14 -20.17
CA GLU A 192 -24.37 -25.83 -20.11
C GLU A 192 -24.85 -25.66 -18.64
N PRO A 193 -25.69 -24.63 -18.37
CA PRO A 193 -26.08 -24.21 -17.02
C PRO A 193 -26.90 -25.21 -16.19
N ASN A 194 -27.26 -26.39 -16.73
CA ASN A 194 -28.16 -27.35 -16.07
C ASN A 194 -27.48 -28.66 -15.60
N SER A 195 -26.15 -28.75 -15.59
CA SER A 195 -25.48 -29.95 -15.05
C SER A 195 -25.52 -29.99 -13.51
N ILE A 196 -25.98 -31.11 -12.96
CA ILE A 196 -26.29 -31.35 -11.52
C ILE A 196 -25.09 -31.09 -10.58
N VAL A 197 -23.86 -31.15 -11.10
CA VAL A 197 -22.62 -30.88 -10.33
C VAL A 197 -22.38 -29.37 -10.15
N MET A 198 -23.04 -28.52 -10.93
CA MET A 198 -22.87 -27.06 -10.97
C MET A 198 -23.98 -26.26 -10.26
N TRP A 199 -24.95 -26.95 -9.64
CA TRP A 199 -26.12 -26.36 -8.96
C TRP A 199 -25.78 -25.28 -7.90
N PRO A 200 -24.61 -25.31 -7.20
CA PRO A 200 -24.21 -24.21 -6.30
C PRO A 200 -23.51 -23.01 -6.99
N ARG A 201 -23.06 -23.15 -8.25
CA ARG A 201 -22.34 -22.11 -9.01
C ARG A 201 -23.20 -21.44 -10.09
N THR A 202 -24.32 -22.03 -10.49
CA THR A 202 -25.31 -21.41 -11.40
C THR A 202 -25.88 -20.10 -10.88
N PHE A 203 -25.72 -19.83 -9.59
CA PHE A 203 -26.29 -18.67 -8.90
C PHE A 203 -25.31 -17.50 -8.67
N ALA A 204 -23.99 -17.69 -8.90
CA ALA A 204 -23.00 -16.62 -8.80
C ALA A 204 -21.85 -16.79 -9.82
N PRO A 205 -22.01 -16.24 -11.04
CA PRO A 205 -20.96 -16.24 -12.07
C PRO A 205 -19.68 -15.48 -11.69
N GLU A 206 -19.70 -14.73 -10.59
CA GLU A 206 -18.61 -13.83 -10.16
C GLU A 206 -17.53 -14.52 -9.30
N ARG A 207 -17.72 -15.79 -8.91
CA ARG A 207 -16.72 -16.52 -8.12
C ARG A 207 -15.60 -17.05 -9.02
N ASN A 208 -14.62 -16.20 -9.32
CA ASN A 208 -13.40 -16.61 -10.01
C ASN A 208 -12.35 -17.10 -8.99
N PHE A 209 -12.07 -18.40 -8.98
CA PHE A 209 -11.20 -19.00 -7.97
C PHE A 209 -9.75 -18.65 -8.22
N MET A 210 -9.34 -18.57 -9.49
CA MET A 210 -8.00 -18.15 -9.87
C MET A 210 -7.74 -16.70 -9.48
N GLU A 211 -8.74 -15.82 -9.61
CA GLU A 211 -8.64 -14.44 -9.09
C GLU A 211 -8.42 -14.41 -7.58
N ASN A 212 -9.17 -15.21 -6.82
CA ASN A 212 -8.98 -15.29 -5.38
C ASN A 212 -7.59 -15.83 -5.00
N VAL A 213 -7.09 -16.83 -5.72
CA VAL A 213 -5.74 -17.38 -5.53
C VAL A 213 -4.68 -16.33 -5.85
N LEU A 214 -4.86 -15.58 -6.94
CA LEU A 214 -3.98 -14.47 -7.30
C LEU A 214 -3.93 -13.43 -6.17
N MET A 215 -5.09 -13.01 -5.68
CA MET A 215 -5.20 -11.98 -4.65
C MET A 215 -4.64 -12.43 -3.30
N LEU A 216 -4.84 -13.69 -2.91
CA LEU A 216 -4.20 -14.29 -1.74
C LEU A 216 -2.67 -14.35 -1.90
N SER A 217 -2.19 -14.66 -3.10
CA SER A 217 -0.76 -14.65 -3.38
C SER A 217 -0.19 -13.24 -3.25
N LEU A 218 -0.82 -12.24 -3.86
CA LEU A 218 -0.42 -10.84 -3.73
C LEU A 218 -0.46 -10.36 -2.28
N ALA A 219 -1.51 -10.74 -1.52
CA ALA A 219 -1.63 -10.46 -0.10
C ALA A 219 -0.46 -11.02 0.70
N PHE A 220 -0.06 -12.26 0.45
CA PHE A 220 1.09 -12.88 1.11
C PHE A 220 2.39 -12.10 0.86
N PHE A 221 2.66 -11.73 -0.41
CA PHE A 221 3.86 -10.98 -0.73
C PHE A 221 3.84 -9.56 -0.18
N ALA A 222 2.69 -8.88 -0.21
CA ALA A 222 2.52 -7.55 0.38
C ALA A 222 2.69 -7.57 1.91
N CYS A 223 2.09 -8.54 2.60
CA CYS A 223 2.29 -8.76 4.03
C CYS A 223 3.76 -9.03 4.37
N ARG A 224 4.45 -9.85 3.57
CA ARG A 224 5.87 -10.13 3.77
C ARG A 224 6.72 -8.87 3.64
N ASP A 225 6.48 -8.05 2.63
CA ASP A 225 7.22 -6.79 2.43
C ASP A 225 6.90 -5.78 3.54
N ALA A 226 5.62 -5.63 3.90
CA ALA A 226 5.17 -4.80 5.02
C ALA A 226 5.84 -5.21 6.34
N PHE A 227 5.91 -6.52 6.63
CA PHE A 227 6.56 -7.03 7.82
C PHE A 227 8.06 -6.76 7.82
N GLN A 228 8.74 -6.90 6.68
CA GLN A 228 10.15 -6.55 6.54
C GLN A 228 10.39 -5.06 6.80
N VAL A 229 9.54 -4.17 6.26
CA VAL A 229 9.64 -2.73 6.51
C VAL A 229 9.45 -2.40 7.98
N LEU A 230 8.48 -3.03 8.64
CA LEU A 230 8.21 -2.84 10.06
C LEU A 230 9.34 -3.40 10.93
N SER A 231 9.85 -4.61 10.64
CA SER A 231 10.92 -5.23 11.41
C SER A 231 12.22 -4.43 11.31
N MET A 232 12.55 -3.92 10.13
CA MET A 232 13.73 -3.07 9.93
C MET A 232 13.67 -1.78 10.76
N ARG A 233 12.48 -1.19 10.97
CA ARG A 233 12.31 0.00 11.82
C ARG A 233 12.19 -0.33 13.30
N PHE A 234 11.77 -1.53 13.66
CA PHE A 234 11.81 -1.99 15.05
C PHE A 234 13.27 -2.23 15.50
N GLU A 235 14.10 -2.83 14.64
CA GLU A 235 15.52 -3.06 14.89
C GLU A 235 16.38 -1.80 14.76
N ARG A 236 15.98 -0.86 13.91
CA ARG A 236 16.62 0.44 13.72
C ARG A 236 15.55 1.54 13.69
N PRO A 237 15.08 2.03 14.85
CA PRO A 237 14.16 3.15 14.87
C PRO A 237 14.79 4.29 14.05
N PRO A 238 14.03 4.89 13.12
CA PRO A 238 14.56 5.97 12.31
C PRO A 238 15.04 7.07 13.23
N MET A 239 16.27 7.52 13.02
CA MET A 239 16.81 8.78 13.57
C MET A 239 16.07 10.00 12.95
N HIS A 240 14.74 9.95 12.81
CA HIS A 240 13.89 11.10 12.48
C HIS A 240 13.65 12.00 13.71
N GLY A 241 14.02 11.53 14.90
CA GLY A 241 14.22 12.41 16.06
C GLY A 241 15.32 13.44 15.77
N GLY A 242 16.47 13.00 15.22
CA GLY A 242 17.63 13.86 14.97
C GLY A 242 17.33 15.08 14.11
N GLU A 243 16.93 14.93 12.85
CA GLU A 243 16.85 16.07 11.92
C GLU A 243 15.74 17.09 12.23
N VAL A 244 14.55 16.65 12.68
CA VAL A 244 13.46 17.57 13.06
C VAL A 244 13.72 18.22 14.42
N GLN A 245 14.27 17.46 15.37
CA GLN A 245 14.64 18.01 16.67
C GLN A 245 15.82 18.96 16.53
N ASP A 246 16.80 18.66 15.68
CA ASP A 246 17.95 19.50 15.38
C ASP A 246 17.52 20.80 14.67
N ALA A 247 16.61 20.73 13.70
CA ALA A 247 16.01 21.92 13.08
C ALA A 247 15.25 22.80 14.09
N ARG A 248 14.45 22.19 14.98
CA ARG A 248 13.73 22.92 16.05
C ARG A 248 14.65 23.47 17.13
N ILE A 249 15.70 22.73 17.48
CA ILE A 249 16.71 23.19 18.43
C ILE A 249 17.43 24.38 17.82
N SER A 250 17.94 24.29 16.59
CA SER A 250 18.70 25.36 15.94
C SER A 250 17.88 26.65 15.77
N GLU A 251 16.60 26.57 15.41
CA GLU A 251 15.70 27.73 15.32
C GLU A 251 15.53 28.44 16.69
N ASN A 252 15.24 27.68 17.74
CA ASN A 252 15.01 28.23 19.08
C ASN A 252 16.30 28.59 19.82
N LEU A 253 17.43 27.96 19.47
CA LEU A 253 18.74 28.20 20.06
C LEU A 253 19.22 29.63 19.84
N MET A 254 18.95 30.20 18.67
CA MET A 254 19.32 31.59 18.40
C MET A 254 18.57 32.57 19.31
N VAL A 255 17.27 32.33 19.55
CA VAL A 255 16.43 33.18 20.41
C VAL A 255 16.83 33.02 21.87
N TYR A 256 16.97 31.77 22.33
CA TYR A 256 17.37 31.45 23.69
C TYR A 256 18.79 31.96 24.00
N GLY A 257 19.72 31.76 23.07
CA GLY A 257 21.10 32.24 23.18
C GLY A 257 21.20 33.76 23.27
N LYS A 258 20.39 34.50 22.49
CA LYS A 258 20.31 35.97 22.61
C LYS A 258 19.73 36.41 23.95
N ARG A 259 18.68 35.75 24.44
CA ARG A 259 18.05 36.08 25.74
C ARG A 259 19.03 35.94 26.91
N HIS A 260 19.86 34.91 26.89
CA HIS A 260 20.81 34.60 27.97
C HIS A 260 22.25 35.03 27.67
N GLN A 261 22.49 35.83 26.62
CA GLN A 261 23.81 36.36 26.26
C GLN A 261 24.89 35.25 26.13
N LEU A 262 24.50 34.13 25.52
CA LEU A 262 25.39 33.03 25.20
C LEU A 262 26.27 33.40 24.00
N SER A 263 27.56 33.14 24.12
CA SER A 263 28.52 33.23 23.01
C SER A 263 28.24 32.15 21.96
N GLU A 264 28.75 32.33 20.74
CA GLU A 264 28.61 31.34 19.66
C GLU A 264 29.11 29.94 20.09
N ARG A 265 30.25 29.89 20.79
CA ARG A 265 30.80 28.63 21.33
C ARG A 265 29.91 28.00 22.40
N GLU A 266 29.28 28.80 23.25
CA GLU A 266 28.33 28.30 24.25
C GLU A 266 27.03 27.81 23.58
N GLN A 267 26.60 28.43 22.47
CA GLN A 267 25.47 27.95 21.68
C GLN A 267 25.77 26.60 21.02
N GLU A 268 26.96 26.42 20.43
CA GLU A 268 27.42 25.13 19.89
C GLU A 268 27.43 24.03 20.96
N VAL A 269 27.94 24.33 22.16
CA VAL A 269 27.93 23.38 23.28
C VAL A 269 26.50 23.10 23.75
N LEU A 270 25.65 24.12 23.86
CA LEU A 270 24.25 23.97 24.26
C LEU A 270 23.46 23.10 23.25
N HIS A 271 23.71 23.27 21.96
CA HIS A 271 23.13 22.45 20.89
C HIS A 271 23.41 20.97 21.12
N LEU A 272 24.68 20.60 21.32
CA LEU A 272 25.07 19.22 21.57
C LEU A 272 24.56 18.70 22.91
N VAL A 273 24.41 19.57 23.91
CA VAL A 273 23.77 19.26 25.20
C VAL A 273 22.29 18.92 25.02
N LEU A 274 21.56 19.66 24.18
CA LEU A 274 20.14 19.44 23.87
C LEU A 274 19.91 18.17 23.04
N LEU A 275 20.89 17.77 22.22
CA LEU A 275 20.91 16.49 21.53
C LEU A 275 21.21 15.28 22.45
N GLY A 276 21.48 15.52 23.73
CA GLY A 276 21.72 14.46 24.72
C GLY A 276 23.16 13.95 24.81
N ASN A 277 24.13 14.59 24.14
CA ASN A 277 25.53 14.15 24.19
C ASN A 277 26.17 14.38 25.56
N ASP A 278 26.94 13.44 26.09
CA ASP A 278 27.71 13.67 27.32
C ASP A 278 28.94 14.58 27.07
N ASN A 279 29.60 15.03 28.13
CA ASN A 279 30.73 15.96 27.98
C ASN A 279 31.90 15.35 27.19
N GLN A 280 32.04 14.01 27.19
CA GLN A 280 33.07 13.30 26.46
C GLN A 280 32.79 13.26 24.96
N ASN A 281 31.53 13.00 24.58
CA ASN A 281 31.08 13.04 23.20
C ASN A 281 31.13 14.48 22.67
N ILE A 282 30.70 15.48 23.45
CA ILE A 282 30.82 16.89 23.06
C ILE A 282 32.29 17.28 22.82
N ALA A 283 33.19 16.89 23.72
CA ALA A 283 34.61 17.14 23.59
C ALA A 283 35.18 16.53 22.30
N SER A 284 34.77 15.29 21.99
CA SER A 284 35.18 14.59 20.78
C SER A 284 34.63 15.25 19.51
N THR A 285 33.36 15.63 19.50
CA THR A 285 32.68 16.27 18.36
C THR A 285 33.21 17.67 18.07
N MET A 286 33.50 18.46 19.10
CA MET A 286 34.03 19.82 18.94
C MET A 286 35.56 19.87 18.88
N HIS A 287 36.25 18.73 18.96
CA HIS A 287 37.71 18.62 19.09
C HIS A 287 38.28 19.49 20.23
N LEU A 288 37.59 19.51 21.38
CA LEU A 288 37.97 20.25 22.59
C LEU A 288 38.45 19.29 23.68
N ALA A 289 39.23 19.80 24.63
CA ALA A 289 39.51 19.06 25.86
C ALA A 289 38.25 18.92 26.72
N LEU A 290 38.10 17.78 27.40
CA LEU A 290 36.97 17.52 28.31
C LEU A 290 36.82 18.61 29.39
N SER A 291 37.93 19.15 29.89
CA SER A 291 37.96 20.26 30.84
C SER A 291 37.30 21.52 30.28
N THR A 292 37.59 21.86 29.02
CA THR A 292 37.02 23.03 28.32
C THR A 292 35.51 22.90 28.17
N VAL A 293 35.01 21.72 27.79
CA VAL A 293 33.55 21.47 27.71
C VAL A 293 32.88 21.64 29.08
N LYS A 294 33.48 21.13 30.16
CA LYS A 294 32.96 21.32 31.52
C LYS A 294 32.84 22.80 31.89
N VAL A 295 33.83 23.61 31.51
CA VAL A 295 33.81 25.07 31.73
C VAL A 295 32.68 25.72 30.93
N HIS A 296 32.51 25.38 29.64
CA HIS A 296 31.41 25.91 28.83
C HIS A 296 30.04 25.53 29.40
N VAL A 297 29.84 24.28 29.81
CA VAL A 297 28.58 23.84 30.44
C VAL A 297 28.34 24.59 31.75
N HIS A 298 29.37 24.81 32.57
CA HIS A 298 29.24 25.60 33.80
C HIS A 298 28.85 27.05 33.52
N ASN A 299 29.48 27.69 32.55
CA ASN A 299 29.17 29.07 32.15
C ASN A 299 27.76 29.20 31.60
N ILE A 300 27.31 28.24 30.79
CA ILE A 300 25.92 28.20 30.28
C ILE A 300 24.95 28.14 31.45
N LEU A 301 25.14 27.22 32.41
CA LEU A 301 24.28 27.08 33.59
C LEU A 301 24.26 28.36 34.44
N GLN A 302 25.39 29.03 34.62
CA GLN A 302 25.44 30.33 35.30
C GLN A 302 24.65 31.40 34.54
N LYS A 303 24.84 31.54 33.22
CA LYS A 303 24.16 32.56 32.41
C LYS A 303 22.66 32.33 32.27
N THR A 304 22.23 31.07 32.30
CA THR A 304 20.80 30.71 32.26
C THR A 304 20.17 30.65 33.66
N GLY A 305 20.96 30.70 34.73
CA GLY A 305 20.49 30.58 36.11
C GLY A 305 19.96 29.18 36.46
N GLN A 306 20.37 28.15 35.72
CA GLN A 306 19.83 26.80 35.87
C GLN A 306 20.73 25.93 36.75
N PRO A 307 20.18 25.15 37.68
CA PRO A 307 20.97 24.41 38.67
C PRO A 307 21.68 23.18 38.09
N ASN A 308 21.12 22.59 37.03
CA ASN A 308 21.68 21.41 36.40
C ASN A 308 21.28 21.31 34.92
N ARG A 309 21.93 20.40 34.21
CA ARG A 309 21.69 20.14 32.79
C ARG A 309 20.24 19.77 32.48
N GLN A 310 19.58 19.01 33.35
CA GLN A 310 18.18 18.61 33.14
C GLN A 310 17.23 19.80 33.21
N ALA A 311 17.42 20.69 34.19
CA ALA A 311 16.67 21.93 34.33
C ALA A 311 16.90 22.86 33.14
N LEU A 312 18.14 22.96 32.65
CA LEU A 312 18.48 23.70 31.43
C LEU A 312 17.75 23.18 30.20
N THR A 313 17.73 21.86 29.97
CA THR A 313 16.97 21.28 28.85
C THR A 313 15.48 21.54 28.99
N GLN A 314 14.91 21.41 30.19
CA GLN A 314 13.49 21.71 30.43
C GLN A 314 13.16 23.19 30.22
N ASP A 315 14.02 24.10 30.67
CA ASP A 315 13.85 25.54 30.53
C ASP A 315 13.88 25.99 29.06
N PHE A 316 14.78 25.40 28.26
CA PHE A 316 14.83 25.61 26.82
C PHE A 316 13.49 25.27 26.14
N TRP A 317 12.94 24.09 26.44
CA TRP A 317 11.67 23.64 25.84
C TRP A 317 10.42 24.33 26.40
N LYS A 318 10.49 24.95 27.58
CA LYS A 318 9.41 25.81 28.10
C LYS A 318 9.39 27.18 27.43
N THR A 319 10.51 27.58 26.84
CA THR A 319 10.73 28.91 26.29
C THR A 319 10.59 28.96 24.77
N SER A 320 10.55 27.80 24.10
CA SER A 320 10.20 27.59 22.69
C SER A 320 8.68 27.52 22.47
#